data_AF-A0A951ENA9-F1
#
_entry.id   AF-A0A951ENA9-F1
#
_cell.length_a   1.000
_cell.length_b   1.000
_cell.length_c   1.000
_cell.angle_alpha   90.00
_cell.angle_beta   90.00
_cell.angle_gamma   90.00
#
_symmetry.space_group_name_H-M   'P 1'
#
loop_
_entity.id
_entity.type
_entity.pdbx_description
1 polymer ?
#
loop_
_entity_poly.entity_id
_entity_poly.type
_entity_poly.pdbx_seq_one_letter_code
_entity_poly.pdbx_strand_id
1 'polypeptide(L)' 'RTFPVHTPNIAKIEIVTRGDVRRAKLYYLRDLRGKAAKIKEKRETPSAS' A
#
# COMPACT_ATOMS: atom_id res chain seq x y z
N ARG A 1 13.62 -0.65 3.92
CA ARG A 1 14.17 0.67 3.53
C ARG A 1 13.17 1.72 3.98
N THR A 2 13.61 2.68 4.80
CA THR A 2 12.76 3.76 5.35
C THR A 2 13.18 5.05 4.67
N PHE A 3 12.21 5.84 4.21
CA PHE A 3 12.47 7.12 3.57
C PHE A 3 12.05 8.27 4.49
N PRO A 4 12.90 9.28 4.72
CA PRO A 4 12.51 10.48 5.44
C PRO A 4 11.57 11.34 4.59
N VAL A 5 10.45 11.77 5.17
CA VAL A 5 9.34 12.46 4.47
C VAL A 5 9.70 13.90 4.07
N HIS A 6 10.58 14.55 4.81
CA HIS A 6 10.95 15.96 4.60
C HIS A 6 12.32 16.13 3.93
N THR A 7 12.82 15.09 3.25
CA THR A 7 14.11 15.21 2.56
C THR A 7 13.94 16.03 1.27
N PRO A 8 14.84 16.96 0.93
CA PRO A 8 14.73 17.79 -0.27
C PRO A 8 14.79 16.97 -1.57
N ASN A 9 15.25 15.71 -1.49
CA ASN A 9 15.29 14.79 -2.63
C ASN A 9 13.91 14.22 -3.02
N ILE A 10 12.84 14.42 -2.23
CA ILE A 10 11.49 13.93 -2.53
C ILE A 10 10.57 15.13 -2.75
N ALA A 11 10.17 15.35 -4.01
CA ALA A 11 9.31 16.47 -4.39
C ALA A 11 7.83 16.27 -4.00
N LYS A 12 7.31 15.04 -4.13
CA LYS A 12 5.91 14.72 -3.84
C LYS A 12 5.73 13.22 -3.65
N ILE A 13 4.83 12.84 -2.75
CA ILE A 13 4.38 11.46 -2.56
C ILE A 13 2.93 11.40 -3.05
N GLU A 14 2.70 10.64 -4.12
CA GLU A 14 1.36 10.42 -4.67
C GLU A 14 0.92 8.98 -4.42
N ILE A 15 -0.33 8.81 -3.99
CA ILE A 15 -0.92 7.49 -3.79
C ILE A 15 -1.45 7.03 -5.15
N VAL A 16 -0.72 6.10 -5.78
CA VAL A 16 -1.12 5.55 -7.08
C VAL A 16 -2.31 4.59 -6.94
N THR A 17 -2.27 3.70 -5.94
CA THR A 17 -3.34 2.73 -5.68
C THR A 17 -3.44 2.41 -4.18
N ARG A 18 -4.66 2.14 -3.70
CA ARG A 18 -4.92 1.66 -2.33
C ARG A 18 -5.22 0.18 -2.36
N GLY A 19 -4.41 -0.65 -1.72
CA GLY A 19 -4.66 -2.08 -1.59
C GLY A 19 -5.59 -2.40 -0.41
N ASP A 20 -6.48 -3.39 -0.58
CA ASP A 20 -7.28 -3.93 0.52
C ASP A 20 -6.42 -4.87 1.37
N VAL A 21 -5.84 -4.33 2.44
CA VAL A 21 -4.98 -5.06 3.36
C VAL A 21 -5.47 -4.85 4.79
N ARG A 22 -5.57 -5.97 5.54
CA ARG A 22 -5.97 -5.96 6.96
C ARG A 22 -4.80 -5.73 7.92
N ARG A 23 -3.56 -5.86 7.43
CA ARG A 23 -2.34 -5.80 8.23
C ARG A 23 -1.51 -4.58 7.83
N ALA A 24 -1.00 -3.84 8.83
CA ALA A 24 -0.13 -2.68 8.62
C ALA A 24 1.25 -3.06 8.05
N LYS A 25 1.78 -4.23 8.41
CA LYS A 25 3.06 -4.76 7.90
C LYS A 25 2.82 -5.92 6.95
N LEU A 26 3.30 -5.79 5.72
CA LEU A 26 3.10 -6.77 4.64
C LEU A 26 4.19 -7.85 4.58
N TYR A 27 4.80 -8.23 5.70
CA TYR A 27 5.86 -9.24 5.71
C TYR A 27 5.38 -10.61 5.22
N TYR A 28 4.10 -10.91 5.41
CA TYR A 28 3.48 -12.15 4.91
C TYR A 28 3.52 -12.27 3.38
N LEU A 29 3.70 -11.17 2.64
CA LEU A 29 3.89 -11.22 1.19
C LEU A 29 5.27 -11.75 0.79
N ARG A 30 6.25 -11.78 1.71
CA ARG A 30 7.60 -12.27 1.41
C ARG A 30 7.61 -13.77 1.10
N ASP A 31 6.74 -14.51 1.77
CA ASP A 31 6.63 -15.97 1.63
C ASP A 31 5.63 -16.37 0.54
N LEU A 32 4.83 -15.43 0.04
CA LEU A 32 3.83 -15.67 -1.01
C LEU A 32 4.41 -15.38 -2.40
N ARG A 33 4.10 -16.23 -3.37
CA ARG A 33 4.54 -16.08 -4.77
C ARG A 33 3.39 -16.24 -5.77
N GLY A 34 3.58 -15.68 -6.96
CA GLY A 34 2.60 -15.75 -8.05
C GLY A 34 1.28 -15.06 -7.71
N LYS A 35 0.16 -15.70 -8.06
CA LYS A 35 -1.20 -15.15 -7.87
C LYS A 35 -1.52 -14.87 -6.39
N ALA A 36 -0.89 -15.60 -5.45
CA ALA A 36 -1.13 -15.46 -4.02
C ALA A 36 -0.55 -14.17 -3.41
N ALA A 37 0.47 -13.58 -4.05
CA ALA A 37 1.06 -12.32 -3.60
C ALA A 37 0.28 -11.08 -4.10
N LYS A 38 -0.70 -11.26 -5.01
CA LYS A 38 -1.42 -10.16 -5.62
C LYS A 38 -2.44 -9.58 -4.63
N ILE A 39 -2.19 -8.34 -4.20
CA ILE A 39 -3.13 -7.56 -3.38
C ILE A 39 -4.23 -7.02 -4.29
N LYS A 40 -5.49 -7.15 -3.87
CA LYS A 40 -6.63 -6.54 -4.56
C LYS A 40 -6.73 -5.07 -4.19
N GLU A 41 -7.19 -4.23 -5.11
CA GLU A 41 -7.46 -2.83 -4.79
C GLU A 41 -8.64 -2.71 -3.82
N LYS A 42 -8.51 -1.75 -2.91
CA LYS A 42 -9.55 -1.38 -1.97
C LYS A 42 -10.61 -0.60 -2.72
N ARG A 43 -11.78 -1.21 -2.90
CA ARG A 43 -12.97 -0.48 -3.34
C ARG A 43 -13.40 0.43 -2.20
N GLU A 44 -13.24 1.72 -2.40
CA GLU A 44 -13.81 2.71 -1.49
C GLU A 44 -15.31 2.74 -1.74
N THR A 45 -16.07 2.01 -0.93
CA THR A 45 -17.49 2.29 -0.79
C THR A 45 -17.56 3.64 -0.07
N PRO A 46 -18.09 4.71 -0.69
CA PRO A 46 -18.28 5.96 0.03
C PRO A 46 -19.24 5.65 1.17
N SER A 47 -18.76 5.71 2.41
CA SER A 47 -19.65 5.53 3.56
C SER A 47 -20.63 6.70 3.52
N ALA A 48 -21.91 6.37 3.40
CA ALA A 48 -23.00 7.32 3.43
C ALA A 48 -22.79 8.35 4.54
N SER A 49 -22.84 9.63 4.16
CA SER A 49 -23.02 10.79 5.01
C SER A 49 -23.99 11.70 4.30
#